data_AF-A0AAQ0LSI6-F1
#
_entry.id   AF-A0AAQ0LSI6-F1
#
_cell.length_a   1.000
_cell.length_b   1.000
_cell.length_c   1.000
_cell.angle_alpha   90.00
_cell.angle_beta   90.00
_cell.angle_gamma   90.00
#
_symmetry.space_group_name_H-M   'P 1'
#
loop_
_entity.id
_entity.type
_entity.pdbx_description
1 polymer ?
#
loop_
_entity_poly.entity_id
_entity_poly.type
_entity_poly.pdbx_seq_one_letter_code
_entity_poly.pdbx_strand_id
1 'polypeptide(L)'
;MTVHLAKVGMMAFAFGNTSFTSSINTNGQTVNETMDAGFLPEGQGAILLEGVNGQHGALSFDSDGKVTISGSMNSGYYFRVCGCWPVK
;
A
#
# COMPACT_ATOMS: atom_id res chain seq x y z
N MET A 1 1.63 -1.57 10.50
CA MET A 1 2.30 -1.64 9.18
C MET A 1 2.93 -0.29 8.93
N THR A 2 4.15 -0.26 8.42
CA THR A 2 4.82 0.99 8.02
C THR A 2 5.17 0.88 6.55
N VAL A 3 4.82 1.90 5.78
CA VAL A 3 5.20 2.03 4.37
C VAL A 3 6.09 3.27 4.25
N HIS A 4 7.25 3.14 3.62
CA HIS A 4 8.11 4.28 3.34
C HIS A 4 7.78 4.84 1.96
N LEU A 5 7.61 6.16 1.90
CA LEU A 5 7.32 6.90 0.68
C LEU A 5 8.47 7.85 0.33
N ALA A 6 8.80 7.95 -0.95
CA ALA A 6 9.68 8.98 -1.48
C ALA A 6 9.06 9.62 -2.73
N LYS A 7 9.29 10.92 -2.91
CA LYS A 7 8.86 11.66 -4.09
C LYS A 7 10.09 12.06 -4.89
N VAL A 8 10.10 11.74 -6.18
CA VAL A 8 11.15 12.13 -7.12
C VAL A 8 10.47 12.77 -8.33
N GLY A 9 10.56 14.11 -8.42
CA GLY A 9 9.81 14.88 -9.41
C GLY A 9 8.31 14.69 -9.26
N MET A 10 7.65 14.29 -10.35
CA MET A 10 6.21 14.03 -10.41
C MET A 10 5.84 12.59 -10.03
N MET A 11 6.77 11.79 -9.51
CA MET A 11 6.54 10.38 -9.17
C MET A 11 6.68 10.16 -7.67
N ALA A 12 5.74 9.43 -7.08
CA ALA A 12 5.85 8.85 -5.76
C ALA A 12 6.27 7.37 -5.87
N PHE A 13 7.01 6.91 -4.86
CA PHE A 13 7.50 5.54 -4.74
C PHE A 13 7.22 5.04 -3.33
N ALA A 14 6.69 3.82 -3.24
CA ALA A 14 6.57 3.08 -1.99
C ALA A 14 7.53 1.90 -2.00
N PHE A 15 8.30 1.75 -0.92
CA PHE A 15 9.29 0.69 -0.81
C PHE A 15 9.51 0.27 0.64
N GLY A 16 10.15 -0.90 0.80
CA GLY A 16 10.56 -1.43 2.09
C GLY A 16 9.94 -2.79 2.39
N ASN A 17 9.71 -3.06 3.67
CA ASN A 17 9.07 -4.27 4.14
C ASN A 17 8.11 -3.96 5.30
N THR A 18 7.11 -4.81 5.47
CA THR A 18 6.18 -4.72 6.60
C THR A 18 5.76 -6.11 7.08
N SER A 19 5.15 -6.16 8.26
CA SER A 19 4.44 -7.31 8.81
C SER A 19 3.10 -6.86 9.39
N PHE A 20 2.22 -7.83 9.64
CA PHE A 20 0.88 -7.61 10.20
C PHE A 20 0.77 -8.27 11.58
N THR A 21 0.13 -7.58 12.53
CA THR A 21 -0.18 -8.11 13.88
C THR A 21 -1.35 -9.10 13.86
N SER A 22 -2.21 -9.01 12.85
CA SER A 22 -3.34 -9.91 12.61
C SER A 22 -3.45 -10.20 11.12
N SER A 23 -3.88 -11.41 10.75
CA SER A 23 -4.09 -11.78 9.34
C SER A 23 -5.18 -10.92 8.68
N ILE A 24 -4.95 -10.54 7.43
CA ILE A 24 -5.89 -9.80 6.58
C ILE A 24 -6.25 -10.68 5.39
N ASN A 25 -7.53 -10.98 5.23
CA ASN A 25 -8.06 -11.79 4.13
C ASN A 25 -9.38 -11.16 3.68
N THR A 26 -9.27 -10.10 2.89
CA THR A 26 -10.40 -9.23 2.52
C THR A 26 -10.20 -8.67 1.13
N ASN A 27 -11.25 -8.14 0.51
CA ASN A 27 -11.19 -7.48 -0.78
C ASN A 27 -11.91 -6.13 -0.68
N GLY A 28 -11.13 -5.05 -0.71
CA GLY A 28 -11.65 -3.68 -0.71
C GLY A 28 -12.05 -3.12 0.65
N GLN A 29 -11.50 -3.65 1.75
CA GLN A 29 -11.76 -3.08 3.08
C GLN A 29 -11.16 -1.68 3.15
N THR A 30 -11.99 -0.68 3.47
CA THR A 30 -11.48 0.68 3.75
C THR A 30 -10.71 0.67 5.06
N VAL A 31 -9.52 1.29 5.06
CA VAL A 31 -8.72 1.48 6.27
C VAL A 31 -8.87 2.92 6.78
N ASN A 32 -8.50 3.17 8.04
CA ASN A 32 -8.69 4.48 8.66
C ASN A 32 -7.60 5.48 8.23
N GLU A 33 -6.47 4.97 7.78
CA GLU A 33 -5.34 5.74 7.31
C GLU A 33 -5.62 6.39 5.95
N THR A 34 -5.15 7.63 5.79
CA THR A 34 -5.22 8.40 4.55
C THR A 34 -3.81 8.63 3.99
N MET A 35 -3.69 8.82 2.68
CA MET A 35 -2.42 9.23 2.08
C MET A 35 -2.16 10.72 2.31
N ASP A 36 -0.91 11.08 2.64
CA ASP A 36 -0.49 12.47 2.74
C ASP A 36 -0.67 13.21 1.41
N ALA A 37 -1.11 14.47 1.48
CA ALA A 37 -1.46 15.28 0.30
C ALA A 37 -0.34 15.36 -0.77
N GLY A 38 0.93 15.36 -0.35
CA GLY A 38 2.08 15.42 -1.27
C GLY A 38 2.32 14.14 -2.09
N PHE A 39 1.65 13.04 -1.75
CA PHE A 39 1.75 11.73 -2.36
C PHE A 39 0.43 11.26 -2.99
N LEU A 40 -0.61 12.10 -3.03
CA LEU A 40 -1.87 11.73 -3.67
C LEU A 40 -1.66 11.46 -5.17
N PRO A 41 -2.26 10.38 -5.70
CA PRO A 41 -2.16 10.07 -7.12
C PRO A 41 -3.03 11.02 -7.96
N GLU A 42 -2.67 11.19 -9.23
CA GLU A 42 -3.51 11.96 -10.18
C GLU A 42 -4.89 11.31 -10.39
N GLY A 43 -4.96 9.97 -10.35
CA GLY A 43 -6.21 9.20 -10.46
C GLY A 43 -6.33 8.12 -9.39
N GLN A 44 -5.62 7.01 -9.58
CA GLN A 44 -5.55 5.92 -8.61
C GLN A 44 -4.11 5.44 -8.47
N GLY A 45 -3.71 5.11 -7.25
CA GLY A 45 -2.43 4.49 -6.95
C GLY A 45 -2.61 3.14 -6.25
N ALA A 46 -1.57 2.32 -6.32
CA ALA A 46 -1.52 1.05 -5.63
C ALA A 46 -0.12 0.76 -5.08
N ILE A 47 -0.08 0.13 -3.91
CA ILE A 47 1.12 -0.44 -3.29
C ILE A 47 0.91 -1.94 -3.20
N LEU A 48 1.79 -2.70 -3.86
CA LEU A 48 1.80 -4.15 -3.81
C LEU A 48 2.55 -4.64 -2.57
N LEU A 49 2.01 -5.72 -2.00
CA LEU A 49 2.54 -6.42 -0.85
C LEU A 49 2.79 -7.88 -1.23
N GLU A 50 4.05 -8.28 -1.29
CA GLU A 50 4.46 -9.63 -1.68
C GLU A 50 5.10 -10.37 -0.49
N GLY A 51 4.36 -11.34 0.04
CA GLY A 51 4.77 -12.17 1.17
C GLY A 51 5.84 -13.18 0.78
N VAL A 52 6.77 -13.45 1.70
CA VAL A 52 7.78 -14.52 1.52
C VAL A 52 7.19 -15.92 1.46
N ASN A 53 5.92 -16.07 1.81
CA ASN A 53 5.12 -17.29 1.74
C ASN A 53 4.24 -17.38 0.49
N GLY A 54 4.48 -16.54 -0.53
CA GLY A 54 3.70 -16.53 -1.77
C GLY A 54 2.31 -15.91 -1.64
N GLN A 55 2.05 -15.18 -0.55
CA GLN A 55 0.81 -14.41 -0.37
C GLN A 55 0.92 -13.01 -0.97
N HIS A 56 -0.18 -12.49 -1.51
CA HIS A 56 -0.22 -11.21 -2.19
C HIS A 56 -1.33 -10.33 -1.60
N GLY A 57 -1.01 -9.07 -1.39
CA GLY A 57 -1.95 -8.02 -1.01
C GLY A 57 -1.69 -6.73 -1.76
N ALA A 58 -2.63 -5.80 -1.66
CA ALA A 58 -2.49 -4.46 -2.20
C ALA A 58 -3.17 -3.43 -1.29
N LEU A 59 -2.53 -2.26 -1.18
CA LEU A 59 -3.19 -1.03 -0.74
C LEU A 59 -3.52 -0.23 -1.99
N SER A 60 -4.80 0.05 -2.22
CA SER A 60 -5.25 0.89 -3.32
C SER A 60 -5.80 2.19 -2.76
N PHE A 61 -5.47 3.31 -3.40
CA PHE A 61 -5.90 4.63 -2.95
C PHE A 61 -6.29 5.53 -4.11
N ASP A 62 -7.33 6.33 -3.89
CA ASP A 62 -7.82 7.30 -4.87
C ASP A 62 -7.14 8.67 -4.71
N SER A 63 -7.49 9.59 -5.60
CA SER A 63 -6.96 10.96 -5.62
C SER A 63 -7.42 11.83 -4.44
N ASP A 64 -8.42 11.37 -3.68
CA ASP A 64 -8.87 11.98 -2.41
C ASP A 64 -8.14 11.36 -1.19
N GLY A 65 -7.31 10.34 -1.42
CA GLY A 65 -6.46 9.71 -0.41
C GLY A 65 -7.14 8.62 0.40
N LYS A 66 -8.35 8.18 0.00
CA LYS A 66 -9.03 7.06 0.66
C LYS A 66 -8.30 5.77 0.33
N VAL A 67 -7.90 5.04 1.35
CA VAL A 67 -7.14 3.79 1.19
C VAL A 67 -8.04 2.58 1.40
N THR A 68 -7.85 1.56 0.57
CA THR A 68 -8.44 0.24 0.72
C THR A 68 -7.37 -0.83 0.73
N ILE A 69 -7.60 -1.91 1.47
CA ILE A 69 -6.73 -3.09 1.50
C ILE A 69 -7.45 -4.30 0.89
N SER A 70 -6.72 -5.05 0.06
CA SER A 70 -7.20 -6.26 -0.60
C SER A 70 -6.16 -7.37 -0.59
N GLY A 71 -6.61 -8.61 -0.72
CA GLY A 71 -5.77 -9.81 -0.83
C GLY A 71 -5.64 -10.59 0.47
N SER A 72 -4.57 -11.37 0.55
CA SER A 72 -4.29 -12.29 1.65
C SER A 72 -2.93 -11.97 2.23
N MET A 73 -2.88 -11.63 3.52
CA MET A 73 -1.67 -11.27 4.25
C MET A 73 -1.76 -11.87 5.65
N ASN A 74 -1.17 -13.05 5.87
CA ASN A 74 -1.19 -13.68 7.19
C ASN A 74 -0.19 -13.02 8.14
N SER A 75 -0.58 -12.90 9.41
CA SER A 75 0.36 -12.53 10.48
C SER A 75 1.48 -13.56 10.61
N GLY A 76 2.67 -13.12 11.03
CA GLY A 76 3.86 -13.99 11.16
C GLY A 76 4.74 -14.07 9.92
N TYR A 77 4.37 -13.39 8.83
CA TYR A 77 5.18 -13.27 7.62
C TYR A 77 5.60 -11.82 7.35
N TYR A 78 6.71 -11.68 6.62
CA TYR A 78 7.17 -10.41 6.07
C TYR A 78 6.69 -10.25 4.63
N PHE A 79 6.30 -9.02 4.30
CA PHE A 79 5.83 -8.62 2.99
C PHE A 79 6.73 -7.53 2.44
N ARG A 80 7.22 -7.72 1.22
CA ARG A 80 7.92 -6.70 0.44
C ARG A 80 6.90 -5.67 -0.04
N VAL A 81 7.25 -4.41 0.09
CA VAL A 81 6.42 -3.27 -0.30
C VAL A 81 6.97 -2.71 -1.61
N CYS A 82 6.11 -2.55 -2.62
CA CYS A 82 6.49 -1.95 -3.89
C CYS A 82 5.32 -1.17 -4.50
N GLY A 83 5.53 0.09 -4.86
CA GLY A 83 4.57 0.87 -5.62
C GLY A 83 5.21 2.08 -6.28
N CYS A 84 4.66 2.52 -7.40
CA CYS A 84 4.98 3.81 -7.99
C CYS A 84 3.76 4.40 -8.69
N TRP A 85 3.60 5.72 -8.60
CA TRP A 85 2.48 6.42 -9.22
C TRP A 85 2.81 7.89 -9.48
N PRO A 86 2.18 8.51 -10.50
CA PRO A 86 2.27 9.95 -10.70
C PRO A 86 1.51 10.67 -9.58
N VAL A 87 2.13 11.70 -9.01
CA VAL A 87 1.52 12.56 -8.00
C VAL A 87 0.73 13.70 -8.64
N LYS A 88 -0.34 14.11 -7.95
CA LYS A 88 -1.09 15.34 -8.25
C LYS A 88 -0.28 16.61 -7.96
#